data_AF-A0A1Q5A5N1-F1
#
_entry.id   AF-A0A1Q5A5N1-F1
#
_cell.length_a   1.000
_cell.length_b   1.000
_cell.length_c   1.000
_cell.angle_alpha   90.00
_cell.angle_beta   90.00
_cell.angle_gamma   90.00
#
_symmetry.space_group_name_H-M   'P 1'
#
loop_
_entity.id
_entity.type
_entity.pdbx_description
1 polymer ?
#
loop_
_entity_poly.entity_id
_entity_poly.type
_entity_poly.pdbx_seq_one_letter_code
_entity_poly.pdbx_strand_id
1 'polypeptide(L)'
;MSLPTARFDLDFAYYAAVLRTGPITQGAADLEELGDPLAEELLTAWLDELGAPRPVIQGALTLPLRYAATWVAEKFSLDGRVTQLFIRSFFREVAAYLRAEDGPARLAAREEVAARIAEHRPRIVIAHSLGTVVTYEALHAHPELNVELLLTLGSPLAMPRAVFDRLTPRPTGPSGPLGTRPTGVARWVNIADPGDPVAIPPGLSRSFTGIALDLTDSIHAVFGFHNAKNYLSCAATAATLGPYLGA
;
A
#
# COMPACT_ATOMS: atom_id res chain seq x y z
N MET A 1 28.68 -3.27 2.13
CA MET A 1 29.09 -4.24 3.17
C MET A 1 27.84 -5.00 3.56
N SER A 2 27.74 -6.30 3.28
CA SER A 2 26.54 -7.10 3.64
C SER A 2 26.61 -7.43 5.12
N LEU A 3 25.56 -7.08 5.88
CA LEU A 3 25.45 -7.44 7.29
C LEU A 3 25.05 -8.92 7.40
N PRO A 4 25.65 -9.72 8.31
CA PRO A 4 25.24 -11.10 8.52
C PRO A 4 23.77 -11.19 8.96
N THR A 5 22.97 -12.02 8.31
CA THR A 5 21.54 -12.24 8.62
C THR A 5 21.30 -12.74 10.04
N ALA A 6 22.26 -13.44 10.64
CA ALA A 6 22.22 -13.93 12.02
C ALA A 6 22.18 -12.84 13.11
N ARG A 7 22.25 -11.55 12.72
CA ARG A 7 22.24 -10.40 13.64
C ARG A 7 20.86 -9.75 13.79
N PHE A 8 19.86 -10.18 13.02
CA PHE A 8 18.52 -9.61 13.03
C PHE A 8 17.48 -10.61 13.55
N ASP A 9 16.76 -10.20 14.60
CA ASP A 9 15.53 -10.85 15.03
C ASP A 9 14.38 -10.27 14.19
N LEU A 10 13.80 -11.11 13.34
CA LEU A 10 12.81 -10.72 12.32
C LEU A 10 11.56 -11.56 12.46
N ASP A 11 10.41 -10.91 12.30
CA ASP A 11 9.09 -11.54 12.25
C ASP A 11 8.26 -10.95 11.09
N PHE A 12 7.22 -11.66 10.67
CA PHE A 12 6.36 -11.30 9.54
C PHE A 12 4.87 -11.43 9.90
N ALA A 13 4.13 -10.34 9.74
CA ALA A 13 2.67 -10.38 9.79
C ALA A 13 2.10 -10.73 8.40
N TYR A 14 1.44 -11.88 8.27
CA TYR A 14 0.83 -12.34 7.02
C TYR A 14 -0.71 -12.32 7.09
N TYR A 15 -1.32 -11.24 6.62
CA TYR A 15 -2.77 -11.06 6.63
C TYR A 15 -3.45 -11.37 5.29
N ALA A 16 -2.70 -11.67 4.21
CA ALA A 16 -3.31 -11.88 2.89
C ALA A 16 -4.26 -13.09 2.84
N ALA A 17 -4.10 -14.07 3.74
CA ALA A 17 -5.01 -15.21 3.87
C ALA A 17 -6.45 -14.77 4.21
N VAL A 18 -6.63 -13.71 5.01
CA VAL A 18 -7.98 -13.24 5.40
C VAL A 18 -8.61 -12.32 4.36
N LEU A 19 -7.83 -11.81 3.41
CA LEU A 19 -8.32 -10.97 2.31
C LEU A 19 -8.72 -11.78 1.06
N ARG A 20 -8.22 -13.01 0.93
CA ARG A 20 -8.48 -13.90 -0.21
C ARG A 20 -9.56 -14.94 0.14
N THR A 21 -10.80 -14.49 0.27
CA THR A 21 -11.94 -15.35 0.65
C THR A 21 -12.79 -15.84 -0.53
N GLY A 22 -12.38 -15.58 -1.77
CA GLY A 22 -13.08 -16.04 -2.98
C GLY A 22 -12.44 -17.27 -3.65
N PRO A 23 -13.19 -18.03 -4.45
CA PRO A 23 -12.62 -19.12 -5.25
C PRO A 23 -11.49 -18.60 -6.16
N ILE A 24 -10.44 -19.40 -6.33
CA ILE A 24 -9.40 -19.16 -7.35
C ILE A 24 -10.05 -19.46 -8.70
N THR A 25 -10.55 -18.43 -9.39
CA THR A 25 -11.16 -18.61 -10.71
C THR A 25 -10.11 -19.06 -11.73
N GLN A 26 -10.25 -20.29 -12.24
CA GLN A 26 -9.47 -20.80 -13.37
C GLN A 26 -10.25 -20.54 -14.67
N GLY A 27 -9.84 -19.54 -15.46
CA GLY A 27 -10.40 -19.29 -16.79
C GLY A 27 -9.78 -18.08 -17.49
N ALA A 28 -9.49 -18.20 -18.79
CA ALA A 28 -8.86 -17.13 -19.58
C ALA A 28 -9.79 -15.93 -19.87
N ALA A 29 -11.11 -16.15 -19.88
CA ALA A 29 -12.11 -15.09 -20.10
C ALA A 29 -12.26 -14.13 -18.89
N ASP A 30 -11.88 -14.58 -17.69
CA ASP A 30 -12.04 -13.85 -16.44
C ASP A 30 -10.86 -12.87 -16.16
N LEU A 31 -9.91 -12.73 -17.09
CA LEU A 31 -8.76 -11.82 -16.97
C LEU A 31 -9.04 -10.40 -17.49
N GLU A 32 -10.19 -10.18 -18.13
CA GLU A 32 -10.54 -8.89 -18.73
C GLU A 32 -11.27 -7.94 -17.77
N GLU A 33 -11.77 -8.46 -16.64
CA GLU A 33 -12.53 -7.71 -15.63
C GLU A 33 -12.02 -8.01 -14.21
N LEU A 34 -12.41 -7.16 -13.25
CA LEU A 34 -12.12 -7.38 -11.83
C LEU A 34 -13.17 -8.29 -11.16
N GLY A 35 -14.43 -8.23 -11.63
CA GLY A 35 -15.53 -9.04 -11.11
C GLY A 35 -15.98 -8.64 -9.69
N ASP A 36 -15.62 -7.43 -9.25
CA ASP A 36 -15.96 -6.87 -7.94
C ASP A 36 -16.27 -5.38 -8.09
N PRO A 37 -17.53 -4.94 -7.88
CA PRO A 37 -17.93 -3.55 -8.09
C PRO A 37 -17.12 -2.53 -7.29
N LEU A 38 -16.71 -2.89 -6.06
CA LEU A 38 -15.87 -2.00 -5.26
C LEU A 38 -14.45 -1.95 -5.85
N ALA A 39 -13.89 -3.07 -6.28
CA ALA A 39 -12.57 -3.07 -6.90
C ALA A 39 -12.56 -2.23 -8.20
N GLU A 40 -13.63 -2.26 -8.98
CA GLU A 40 -13.82 -1.43 -10.19
C GLU A 40 -13.94 0.06 -9.86
N GLU A 41 -14.68 0.40 -8.81
CA GLU A 41 -14.77 1.77 -8.31
C GLU A 41 -13.38 2.31 -7.90
N LEU A 42 -12.63 1.51 -7.12
CA LEU A 42 -11.29 1.87 -6.65
C LEU A 42 -10.29 2.00 -7.81
N LEU A 43 -10.34 1.07 -8.78
CA LEU A 43 -9.53 1.16 -10.01
C LEU A 43 -9.82 2.45 -10.76
N THR A 44 -11.11 2.80 -10.91
CA THR A 44 -11.53 4.02 -11.61
C THR A 44 -11.03 5.27 -10.89
N ALA A 45 -11.17 5.33 -9.55
CA ALA A 45 -10.70 6.43 -8.74
C ALA A 45 -9.18 6.64 -8.87
N TRP A 46 -8.43 5.54 -8.88
CA TRP A 46 -6.98 5.55 -9.09
C TRP A 46 -6.58 6.00 -10.50
N LEU A 47 -7.25 5.51 -11.54
CA LEU A 47 -6.97 5.93 -12.92
C LEU A 47 -7.26 7.41 -13.15
N ASP A 48 -8.34 7.93 -12.59
CA ASP A 48 -8.63 9.36 -12.60
C ASP A 48 -7.49 10.16 -11.93
N GLU A 49 -6.98 9.70 -10.78
CA GLU A 49 -5.85 10.34 -10.06
C GLU A 49 -4.57 10.30 -10.90
N LEU A 50 -4.35 9.21 -11.63
CA LEU A 50 -3.27 9.12 -12.61
C LEU A 50 -3.48 10.05 -13.82
N GLY A 51 -4.67 10.61 -14.03
CA GLY A 51 -5.01 11.41 -15.20
C GLY A 51 -5.24 10.57 -16.46
N ALA A 52 -5.72 9.34 -16.30
CA ALA A 52 -6.07 8.48 -17.42
C ALA A 52 -7.26 9.05 -18.21
N PRO A 53 -7.21 9.04 -19.56
CA PRO A 53 -8.34 9.46 -20.36
C PRO A 53 -9.47 8.45 -20.18
N ARG A 54 -10.68 8.96 -19.89
CA ARG A 54 -11.90 8.14 -19.85
C ARG A 54 -12.27 7.78 -21.29
N PRO A 55 -12.24 6.50 -21.68
CA PRO A 55 -12.61 6.14 -23.03
C PRO A 55 -14.10 6.39 -23.25
N VAL A 56 -14.45 6.92 -24.42
CA VAL A 56 -15.84 7.10 -24.85
C VAL A 56 -16.36 5.74 -25.31
N ILE A 57 -16.62 4.83 -24.37
CA ILE A 57 -17.17 3.52 -24.70
C ILE A 57 -18.70 3.65 -24.70
N GLN A 58 -19.28 3.65 -25.90
CA GLN A 58 -20.72 3.58 -26.09
C GLN A 58 -21.18 2.14 -25.78
N GLY A 59 -21.71 1.91 -24.56
CA GLY A 59 -22.41 0.66 -24.21
C GLY A 59 -21.75 -0.25 -23.17
N ALA A 60 -20.57 0.09 -22.63
CA ALA A 60 -20.01 -0.61 -21.47
C ALA A 60 -20.10 0.27 -20.21
N LEU A 61 -20.70 -0.26 -19.14
CA LEU A 61 -20.78 0.41 -17.83
C LEU A 61 -19.44 0.41 -17.09
N THR A 62 -18.48 -0.42 -17.52
CA THR A 62 -17.21 -0.69 -16.84
C THR A 62 -16.01 -0.49 -17.78
N LEU A 63 -14.88 -0.05 -17.22
CA LEU A 63 -13.63 0.12 -17.95
C LEU A 63 -12.91 -1.24 -18.10
N PRO A 64 -12.56 -1.71 -19.30
CA PRO A 64 -11.84 -2.97 -19.45
C PRO A 64 -10.50 -2.94 -18.70
N LEU A 65 -10.21 -3.94 -17.87
CA LEU A 65 -8.97 -4.02 -17.09
C LEU A 65 -7.73 -3.96 -17.98
N ARG A 66 -7.81 -4.57 -19.17
CA ARG A 66 -6.74 -4.55 -20.17
C ARG A 66 -6.43 -3.14 -20.66
N TYR A 67 -7.44 -2.29 -20.84
CA TYR A 67 -7.23 -0.89 -21.24
C TYR A 67 -6.49 -0.12 -20.15
N ALA A 68 -6.98 -0.23 -18.90
CA ALA A 68 -6.33 0.37 -17.75
C ALA A 68 -4.86 -0.07 -17.63
N ALA A 69 -4.60 -1.37 -17.72
CA ALA A 69 -3.27 -1.92 -17.63
C ALA A 69 -2.34 -1.47 -18.77
N THR A 70 -2.84 -1.41 -20.01
CA THR A 70 -2.04 -0.94 -21.15
C THR A 70 -1.64 0.51 -20.96
N TRP A 71 -2.59 1.36 -20.58
CA TRP A 71 -2.32 2.79 -20.38
C TRP A 71 -1.34 3.05 -19.22
N VAL A 72 -1.51 2.35 -18.09
CA VAL A 72 -0.57 2.44 -16.96
C VAL A 72 0.81 1.94 -17.37
N ALA A 73 0.88 0.81 -18.07
CA ALA A 73 2.15 0.26 -18.52
C ALA A 73 2.89 1.20 -19.47
N GLU A 74 2.18 1.85 -20.40
CA GLU A 74 2.77 2.87 -21.28
C GLU A 74 3.25 4.10 -20.49
N LYS A 75 2.41 4.63 -19.59
CA LYS A 75 2.74 5.83 -18.81
C LYS A 75 3.97 5.64 -17.93
N PHE A 76 4.12 4.47 -17.33
CA PHE A 76 5.20 4.16 -16.39
C PHE A 76 6.32 3.30 -17.01
N SER A 77 6.28 3.04 -18.32
CA SER A 77 7.27 2.20 -19.04
C SER A 77 7.43 0.79 -18.45
N LEU A 78 6.31 0.14 -18.15
CA LEU A 78 6.21 -1.19 -17.53
C LEU A 78 5.82 -2.28 -18.55
N ASP A 79 5.97 -3.54 -18.15
CA ASP A 79 5.38 -4.66 -18.90
C ASP A 79 3.86 -4.71 -18.72
N GLY A 80 3.11 -4.71 -19.83
CA GLY A 80 1.65 -4.67 -19.80
C GLY A 80 0.99 -5.89 -19.16
N ARG A 81 1.54 -7.10 -19.34
CA ARG A 81 0.95 -8.32 -18.75
C ARG A 81 1.18 -8.37 -17.25
N VAL A 82 2.40 -8.08 -16.81
CA VAL A 82 2.73 -7.99 -15.37
C VAL A 82 1.89 -6.90 -14.70
N THR A 83 1.74 -5.75 -15.35
CA THR A 83 0.91 -4.64 -14.87
C THR A 83 -0.56 -5.05 -14.74
N GLN A 84 -1.12 -5.75 -15.72
CA GLN A 84 -2.50 -6.22 -15.67
C GLN A 84 -2.76 -7.18 -14.50
N LEU A 85 -1.86 -8.16 -14.31
CA LEU A 85 -1.93 -9.11 -13.20
C LEU A 85 -1.81 -8.39 -11.84
N PHE A 86 -0.89 -7.44 -11.75
CA PHE A 86 -0.70 -6.61 -10.57
C PHE A 86 -1.96 -5.82 -10.22
N ILE A 87 -2.50 -5.03 -11.16
CA ILE A 87 -3.71 -4.22 -10.95
C ILE A 87 -4.87 -5.11 -10.49
N ARG A 88 -5.05 -6.27 -11.11
CA ARG A 88 -6.12 -7.21 -10.71
C ARG A 88 -5.98 -7.65 -9.26
N SER A 89 -4.79 -8.13 -8.88
CA SER A 89 -4.55 -8.62 -7.52
C SER A 89 -4.66 -7.49 -6.50
N PHE A 90 -4.04 -6.34 -6.78
CA PHE A 90 -4.01 -5.18 -5.89
C PHE A 90 -5.43 -4.67 -5.58
N PHE A 91 -6.23 -4.33 -6.58
CA PHE A 91 -7.55 -3.74 -6.33
C PHE A 91 -8.54 -4.72 -5.70
N ARG A 92 -8.42 -6.03 -5.96
CA ARG A 92 -9.23 -7.03 -5.26
C ARG A 92 -8.85 -7.12 -3.77
N GLU A 93 -7.57 -7.08 -3.44
CA GLU A 93 -7.13 -7.10 -2.03
C GLU A 93 -7.50 -5.80 -1.30
N VAL A 94 -7.32 -4.65 -1.94
CA VAL A 94 -7.74 -3.35 -1.39
C VAL A 94 -9.26 -3.31 -1.20
N ALA A 95 -10.05 -3.77 -2.17
CA ALA A 95 -11.50 -3.85 -2.05
C ALA A 95 -11.92 -4.80 -0.92
N ALA A 96 -11.30 -5.98 -0.80
CA ALA A 96 -11.58 -6.91 0.29
C ALA A 96 -11.31 -6.29 1.66
N TYR A 97 -10.22 -5.52 1.80
CA TYR A 97 -9.87 -4.83 3.04
C TYR A 97 -10.80 -3.65 3.35
N LEU A 98 -11.11 -2.80 2.36
CA LEU A 98 -11.87 -1.55 2.56
C LEU A 98 -13.39 -1.70 2.43
N ARG A 99 -13.91 -2.91 2.18
CA ARG A 99 -15.34 -3.17 1.90
C ARG A 99 -16.29 -2.64 2.97
N ALA A 100 -15.92 -2.81 4.23
CA ALA A 100 -16.70 -2.34 5.36
C ALA A 100 -15.75 -1.89 6.47
N GLU A 101 -16.09 -0.78 7.13
CA GLU A 101 -15.31 -0.21 8.24
C GLU A 101 -15.05 -1.22 9.36
N ASP A 102 -16.10 -1.95 9.74
CA ASP A 102 -16.04 -3.02 10.75
C ASP A 102 -16.11 -4.43 10.11
N GLY A 103 -15.67 -4.55 8.85
CA GLY A 103 -15.68 -5.82 8.13
C GLY A 103 -14.74 -6.85 8.78
N PRO A 104 -15.13 -8.15 8.83
CA PRO A 104 -14.34 -9.18 9.51
C PRO A 104 -12.94 -9.34 8.90
N ALA A 105 -12.79 -9.19 7.58
CA ALA A 105 -11.49 -9.27 6.90
C ALA A 105 -10.56 -8.11 7.29
N ARG A 106 -11.11 -6.89 7.40
CA ARG A 106 -10.36 -5.69 7.83
C ARG A 106 -9.93 -5.81 9.28
N LEU A 107 -10.85 -6.21 10.15
CA LEU A 107 -10.56 -6.45 11.57
C LEU A 107 -9.49 -7.53 11.72
N ALA A 108 -9.69 -8.72 11.13
CA ALA A 108 -8.72 -9.81 11.23
C ALA A 108 -7.32 -9.44 10.71
N ALA A 109 -7.24 -8.66 9.63
CA ALA A 109 -5.95 -8.19 9.11
C ALA A 109 -5.25 -7.22 10.08
N ARG A 110 -5.99 -6.28 10.70
CA ARG A 110 -5.45 -5.37 11.72
C ARG A 110 -4.99 -6.11 12.96
N GLU A 111 -5.81 -7.04 13.46
CA GLU A 111 -5.50 -7.84 14.65
C GLU A 111 -4.28 -8.75 14.43
N GLU A 112 -4.13 -9.35 13.25
CA GLU A 112 -2.91 -10.14 12.93
C GLU A 112 -1.65 -9.28 13.02
N VAL A 113 -1.68 -8.06 12.46
CA VAL A 113 -0.54 -7.14 12.53
C VAL A 113 -0.29 -6.69 13.98
N ALA A 114 -1.34 -6.31 14.71
CA ALA A 114 -1.25 -5.88 16.10
C ALA A 114 -0.71 -6.98 17.01
N ALA A 115 -1.18 -8.21 16.86
CA ALA A 115 -0.74 -9.37 17.64
C ALA A 115 0.75 -9.66 17.42
N ARG A 116 1.23 -9.61 16.17
CA ARG A 116 2.66 -9.79 15.87
C ARG A 116 3.53 -8.69 16.48
N ILE A 117 3.09 -7.43 16.41
CA ILE A 117 3.80 -6.31 17.07
C ILE A 117 3.82 -6.49 18.59
N ALA A 118 2.70 -6.90 19.19
CA ALA A 118 2.59 -7.12 20.64
C ALA A 118 3.49 -8.27 21.13
N GLU A 119 3.56 -9.36 20.37
CA GLU A 119 4.35 -10.55 20.70
C GLU A 119 5.86 -10.31 20.50
N HIS A 120 6.24 -9.83 19.32
CA HIS A 120 7.64 -9.63 18.93
C HIS A 120 8.27 -8.39 19.59
N ARG A 121 7.46 -7.38 19.88
CA ARG A 121 7.89 -6.06 20.40
C ARG A 121 9.02 -5.43 19.55
N PRO A 122 8.80 -5.27 18.23
CA PRO A 122 9.84 -4.78 17.33
C PRO A 122 10.13 -3.30 17.58
N ARG A 123 11.41 -2.92 17.48
CA ARG A 123 11.81 -1.50 17.41
C ARG A 123 11.37 -0.86 16.09
N ILE A 124 11.39 -1.63 15.00
CA ILE A 124 11.14 -1.15 13.64
C ILE A 124 10.01 -1.97 13.02
N VAL A 125 9.00 -1.30 12.47
CA VAL A 125 8.00 -1.91 11.61
C VAL A 125 8.19 -1.38 10.19
N ILE A 126 8.39 -2.30 9.24
CA ILE A 126 8.47 -2.00 7.82
C ILE A 126 7.17 -2.49 7.18
N ALA A 127 6.40 -1.57 6.61
CA ALA A 127 5.16 -1.86 5.93
C ALA A 127 5.26 -1.49 4.45
N HIS A 128 4.70 -2.32 3.58
CA HIS A 128 4.80 -2.14 2.13
C HIS A 128 3.42 -2.28 1.46
N SER A 129 3.14 -1.45 0.45
CA SER A 129 1.89 -1.50 -0.32
C SER A 129 0.65 -1.42 0.58
N LEU A 130 -0.36 -2.28 0.38
CA LEU A 130 -1.53 -2.42 1.24
C LEU A 130 -1.15 -2.62 2.72
N GLY A 131 0.01 -3.22 3.01
CA GLY A 131 0.48 -3.42 4.38
C GLY A 131 0.67 -2.09 5.12
N THR A 132 1.00 -1.01 4.41
CA THR A 132 1.06 0.34 5.02
C THR A 132 -0.28 0.80 5.55
N VAL A 133 -1.38 0.44 4.88
CA VAL A 133 -2.75 0.74 5.30
C VAL A 133 -3.11 -0.10 6.52
N VAL A 134 -2.91 -1.42 6.44
CA VAL A 134 -3.22 -2.34 7.55
C VAL A 134 -2.44 -1.97 8.81
N THR A 135 -1.13 -1.72 8.69
CA THR A 135 -0.28 -1.30 9.83
C THR A 135 -0.69 0.06 10.38
N TYR A 136 -1.02 1.04 9.54
CA TYR A 136 -1.48 2.36 9.99
C TYR A 136 -2.74 2.23 10.86
N GLU A 137 -3.72 1.45 10.42
CA GLU A 137 -4.98 1.28 11.15
C GLU A 137 -4.83 0.40 12.40
N ALA A 138 -3.99 -0.63 12.34
CA ALA A 138 -3.67 -1.46 13.51
C ALA A 138 -3.03 -0.60 14.63
N LEU A 139 -2.06 0.26 14.29
CA LEU A 139 -1.41 1.12 15.27
C LEU A 139 -2.31 2.23 15.82
N HIS A 140 -3.34 2.66 15.07
CA HIS A 140 -4.37 3.57 15.59
C HIS A 140 -5.39 2.85 16.49
N ALA A 141 -5.75 1.61 16.16
CA ALA A 141 -6.65 0.79 16.97
C ALA A 141 -6.01 0.35 18.30
N HIS A 142 -4.68 0.21 18.32
CA HIS A 142 -3.90 -0.23 19.47
C HIS A 142 -2.87 0.82 19.91
N PRO A 143 -3.31 1.94 20.52
CA PRO A 143 -2.41 3.03 20.92
C PRO A 143 -1.40 2.63 22.01
N GLU A 144 -1.59 1.49 22.67
CA GLU A 144 -0.66 0.88 23.63
C GLU A 144 0.60 0.27 22.98
N LEU A 145 0.56 -0.03 21.67
CA LEU A 145 1.71 -0.58 20.95
C LEU A 145 2.71 0.54 20.67
N ASN A 146 3.97 0.31 21.02
CA ASN A 146 5.04 1.29 20.86
C ASN A 146 6.07 0.80 19.84
N VAL A 147 6.34 1.62 18.82
CA VAL A 147 7.35 1.34 17.78
C VAL A 147 8.26 2.56 17.60
N GLU A 148 9.58 2.33 17.58
CA GLU A 148 10.54 3.43 17.43
C GLU A 148 10.55 3.99 16.01
N LEU A 149 10.35 3.13 15.01
CA LEU A 149 10.29 3.50 13.60
C LEU A 149 9.15 2.75 12.89
N LEU A 150 8.25 3.51 12.28
CA LEU A 150 7.39 3.03 11.20
C LEU A 150 8.01 3.45 9.87
N LEU A 151 8.37 2.49 9.02
CA LEU A 151 8.86 2.72 7.66
C LEU A 151 7.81 2.24 6.66
N THR A 152 7.20 3.17 5.91
CA THR A 152 6.24 2.85 4.86
C THR A 152 6.89 2.90 3.48
N LEU A 153 6.64 1.88 2.67
CA LEU A 153 7.25 1.68 1.35
C LEU A 153 6.14 1.50 0.29
N GLY A 154 6.20 2.25 -0.81
CA GLY A 154 5.21 2.13 -1.89
C GLY A 154 3.77 2.30 -1.39
N SER A 155 3.54 3.32 -0.54
CA SER A 155 2.30 3.40 0.23
C SER A 155 1.13 3.99 -0.58
N PRO A 156 -0.02 3.30 -0.68
CA PRO A 156 -1.25 3.87 -1.24
C PRO A 156 -2.06 4.70 -0.23
N LEU A 157 -1.54 4.98 0.97
CA LEU A 157 -2.28 5.63 2.06
C LEU A 157 -2.94 6.96 1.64
N ALA A 158 -2.27 7.75 0.80
CA ALA A 158 -2.80 9.03 0.31
C ALA A 158 -3.67 8.93 -0.95
N MET A 159 -3.92 7.73 -1.49
CA MET A 159 -4.66 7.56 -2.74
C MET A 159 -6.10 8.10 -2.59
N PRO A 160 -6.44 9.25 -3.22
CA PRO A 160 -7.70 9.94 -3.00
C PRO A 160 -8.86 9.13 -3.55
N ARG A 161 -10.02 9.18 -2.90
CA ARG A 161 -11.25 8.46 -3.28
C ARG A 161 -11.13 6.94 -3.38
N ALA A 162 -9.94 6.36 -3.20
CA ALA A 162 -9.72 4.93 -3.17
C ALA A 162 -9.40 4.48 -1.74
N VAL A 163 -8.29 4.95 -1.18
CA VAL A 163 -7.80 4.52 0.13
C VAL A 163 -7.98 5.61 1.19
N PHE A 164 -7.49 6.82 0.96
CA PHE A 164 -7.39 7.87 1.97
C PHE A 164 -8.72 8.16 2.67
N ASP A 165 -9.79 8.33 1.88
CA ASP A 165 -11.13 8.64 2.38
C ASP A 165 -11.83 7.45 3.07
N ARG A 166 -11.24 6.25 2.99
CA ARG A 166 -11.78 5.02 3.61
C ARG A 166 -10.98 4.58 4.84
N LEU A 167 -9.92 5.31 5.20
CA LEU A 167 -9.10 4.99 6.36
C LEU A 167 -9.89 5.07 7.66
N THR A 168 -9.48 4.26 8.63
CA THR A 168 -9.97 4.26 10.01
C THR A 168 -8.77 4.42 10.95
N PRO A 169 -8.62 5.55 11.67
CA PRO A 169 -9.55 6.68 11.74
C PRO A 169 -9.63 7.46 10.42
N ARG A 170 -10.83 7.99 10.15
CA ARG A 170 -11.08 8.83 8.98
C ARG A 170 -10.23 10.11 9.06
N PRO A 171 -9.50 10.49 7.99
CA PRO A 171 -8.78 11.74 7.94
C PRO A 171 -9.74 12.93 8.13
N THR A 172 -9.40 13.82 9.05
CA THR A 172 -10.21 15.01 9.39
C THR A 172 -9.30 16.18 9.69
N GLY A 173 -9.80 17.41 9.55
CA GLY A 173 -9.01 18.60 9.88
C GLY A 173 -9.72 19.91 9.51
N PRO A 174 -9.34 21.02 10.16
CA PRO A 174 -10.00 22.32 9.98
C PRO A 174 -9.72 22.96 8.61
N SER A 175 -8.64 22.57 7.94
CA SER A 175 -8.21 23.10 6.63
C SER A 175 -8.27 22.04 5.53
N GLY A 176 -8.97 20.94 5.78
CA GLY A 176 -9.05 19.77 4.90
C GLY A 176 -8.78 18.47 5.65
N PRO A 177 -9.12 17.32 5.05
CA PRO A 177 -8.89 16.01 5.66
C PRO A 177 -7.38 15.75 5.77
N LEU A 178 -6.92 15.47 6.99
CA LEU A 178 -5.54 15.10 7.29
C LEU A 178 -5.51 13.83 8.14
N GLY A 179 -4.68 12.88 7.75
CA GLY A 179 -4.31 11.76 8.60
C GLY A 179 -3.27 12.19 9.64
N THR A 180 -3.10 11.36 10.67
CA THR A 180 -2.15 11.64 11.76
C THR A 180 -1.29 10.43 12.01
N ARG A 181 -0.02 10.66 12.34
CA ARG A 181 0.86 9.60 12.83
C ARG A 181 0.22 8.92 14.06
N PRO A 182 0.15 7.57 14.12
CA PRO A 182 -0.32 6.87 15.32
C PRO A 182 0.48 7.27 16.56
N THR A 183 -0.18 7.38 17.71
CA THR A 183 0.43 7.92 18.95
C THR A 183 1.61 7.09 19.45
N GLY A 184 1.54 5.77 19.30
CA GLY A 184 2.60 4.84 19.69
C GLY A 184 3.80 4.78 18.74
N VAL A 185 3.79 5.54 17.64
CA VAL A 185 4.90 5.59 16.68
C VAL A 185 5.82 6.76 17.03
N ALA A 186 7.07 6.49 17.41
CA ALA A 186 8.03 7.54 17.77
C ALA A 186 8.59 8.30 16.56
N ARG A 187 8.74 7.63 15.41
CA ARG A 187 9.18 8.23 14.14
C ARG A 187 8.52 7.53 12.96
N TRP A 188 8.00 8.29 12.02
CA TRP A 188 7.44 7.76 10.77
C TRP A 188 8.24 8.27 9.57
N VAL A 189 8.77 7.36 8.76
CA VAL A 189 9.43 7.65 7.50
C VAL A 189 8.67 6.98 6.36
N ASN A 190 8.46 7.70 5.26
CA ASN A 190 7.91 7.17 4.02
C ASN A 190 8.96 7.18 2.92
N ILE A 191 8.99 6.14 2.09
CA ILE A 191 9.80 6.07 0.86
C ILE A 191 8.88 5.68 -0.29
N ALA A 192 8.84 6.52 -1.32
CA ALA A 192 8.10 6.29 -2.55
C ALA A 192 9.04 6.24 -3.76
N ASP A 193 8.65 5.50 -4.81
CA ASP A 193 9.30 5.60 -6.11
C ASP A 193 8.43 6.49 -7.00
N PRO A 194 8.96 7.56 -7.62
CA PRO A 194 8.24 8.31 -8.63
C PRO A 194 7.71 7.45 -9.80
N GLY A 195 8.33 6.30 -10.06
CA GLY A 195 7.91 5.31 -11.07
C GLY A 195 6.91 4.26 -10.56
N ASP A 196 6.55 4.26 -9.27
CA ASP A 196 5.56 3.34 -8.72
C ASP A 196 4.15 3.95 -8.80
N PRO A 197 3.24 3.40 -9.63
CA PRO A 197 1.92 3.96 -9.81
C PRO A 197 1.00 3.78 -8.58
N VAL A 198 1.40 3.00 -7.57
CA VAL A 198 0.65 2.80 -6.33
C VAL A 198 0.92 3.93 -5.32
N ALA A 199 2.14 4.45 -5.29
CA ALA A 199 2.59 5.48 -4.35
C ALA A 199 2.19 6.90 -4.79
N ILE A 200 0.93 7.06 -5.20
CA ILE A 200 0.38 8.29 -5.79
C ILE A 200 -0.80 8.78 -4.95
N PRO A 201 -0.93 10.09 -4.72
CA PRO A 201 -0.03 11.17 -5.16
C PRO A 201 1.32 11.18 -4.44
N PRO A 202 2.38 11.72 -5.07
CA PRO A 202 3.68 11.84 -4.41
C PRO A 202 3.60 12.80 -3.22
N GLY A 203 4.39 12.50 -2.19
CA GLY A 203 4.46 13.31 -0.97
C GLY A 203 3.34 12.96 0.00
N LEU A 204 3.48 11.83 0.70
CA LEU A 204 2.54 11.38 1.74
C LEU A 204 2.36 12.42 2.86
N SER A 205 3.41 13.21 3.15
CA SER A 205 3.42 14.32 4.10
C SER A 205 2.42 15.45 3.78
N ARG A 206 1.88 15.50 2.56
CA ARG A 206 0.80 16.44 2.19
C ARG A 206 -0.56 16.03 2.76
N SER A 207 -0.75 14.74 3.01
CA SER A 207 -2.01 14.15 3.48
C SER A 207 -1.94 13.68 4.93
N PHE A 208 -0.73 13.59 5.52
CA PHE A 208 -0.51 13.07 6.87
C PHE A 208 0.43 13.96 7.69
N THR A 209 0.02 14.26 8.91
CA THR A 209 0.85 14.95 9.90
C THR A 209 1.75 13.97 10.65
N GLY A 210 2.93 14.44 11.10
CA GLY A 210 3.85 13.65 11.90
C GLY A 210 4.77 12.71 11.11
N ILE A 211 4.77 12.79 9.78
CA ILE A 211 5.81 12.16 8.95
C ILE A 211 7.11 12.93 9.14
N ALA A 212 8.14 12.26 9.66
CA ALA A 212 9.44 12.86 9.95
C ALA A 212 10.28 13.03 8.68
N LEU A 213 10.22 12.07 7.76
CA LEU A 213 10.86 12.14 6.45
C LEU A 213 9.95 11.50 5.40
N ASP A 214 9.83 12.16 4.25
CA ASP A 214 9.05 11.69 3.11
C ASP A 214 9.97 11.71 1.88
N LEU A 215 10.56 10.55 1.61
CA LEU A 215 11.67 10.39 0.69
C LEU A 215 11.18 9.84 -0.65
N THR A 216 11.91 10.19 -1.70
CA THR A 216 11.78 9.54 -3.00
C THR A 216 13.12 8.91 -3.37
N ASP A 217 13.06 7.72 -3.94
CA ASP A 217 14.23 7.02 -4.48
C ASP A 217 13.78 6.26 -5.73
N SER A 218 14.64 6.09 -6.73
CA SER A 218 14.28 5.40 -7.97
C SER A 218 14.48 3.89 -7.81
N ILE A 219 13.40 3.11 -7.91
CA ILE A 219 13.37 1.70 -7.54
C ILE A 219 13.13 0.88 -8.81
N HIS A 220 14.20 0.66 -9.58
CA HIS A 220 14.23 -0.19 -10.79
C HIS A 220 12.91 -0.22 -11.59
N ALA A 221 12.55 0.91 -12.21
CA ALA A 221 11.26 1.15 -12.87
C ALA A 221 10.83 0.08 -13.90
N VAL A 222 11.75 -0.70 -14.48
CA VAL A 222 11.43 -1.61 -15.58
C VAL A 222 11.04 -3.02 -15.10
N PHE A 223 11.51 -3.48 -13.94
CA PHE A 223 11.24 -4.84 -13.44
C PHE A 223 10.88 -4.84 -11.95
N GLY A 224 9.62 -5.14 -11.66
CA GLY A 224 9.13 -5.23 -10.28
C GLY A 224 9.00 -3.86 -9.61
N PHE A 225 8.39 -2.90 -10.32
CA PHE A 225 8.15 -1.51 -9.91
C PHE A 225 7.52 -1.36 -8.51
N HIS A 226 6.87 -2.41 -8.00
CA HIS A 226 6.22 -2.42 -6.69
C HIS A 226 6.64 -3.61 -5.81
N ASN A 227 7.83 -4.17 -6.04
CA ASN A 227 8.33 -5.27 -5.23
C ASN A 227 9.02 -4.76 -3.97
N ALA A 228 8.58 -5.23 -2.79
CA ALA A 228 9.17 -4.88 -1.50
C ALA A 228 10.71 -5.09 -1.46
N LYS A 229 11.22 -6.15 -2.11
CA LYS A 229 12.67 -6.41 -2.22
C LYS A 229 13.43 -5.22 -2.82
N ASN A 230 12.86 -4.56 -3.83
CA ASN A 230 13.52 -3.45 -4.50
C ASN A 230 13.55 -2.22 -3.58
N TYR A 231 12.46 -1.92 -2.87
CA TYR A 231 12.44 -0.91 -1.82
C TYR A 231 13.45 -1.20 -0.71
N LEU A 232 13.53 -2.45 -0.25
CA LEU A 232 14.46 -2.86 0.80
C LEU A 232 15.93 -2.75 0.37
N SER A 233 16.19 -2.76 -0.94
CA SER A 233 17.54 -2.70 -1.50
C SER A 233 17.99 -1.27 -1.84
N CYS A 234 17.13 -0.25 -1.71
CA CYS A 234 17.47 1.12 -2.09
C CYS A 234 18.31 1.85 -1.01
N ALA A 235 19.00 2.90 -1.44
CA ALA A 235 19.89 3.67 -0.58
C ALA A 235 19.10 4.40 0.52
N ALA A 236 17.90 4.91 0.20
CA ALA A 236 17.04 5.57 1.18
C ALA A 236 16.64 4.62 2.33
N THR A 237 16.33 3.36 2.04
CA THR A 237 16.02 2.35 3.07
C THR A 237 17.24 2.06 3.92
N ALA A 238 18.39 1.81 3.30
CA ALA A 238 19.63 1.55 4.03
C ALA A 238 20.03 2.71 4.95
N ALA A 239 19.92 3.96 4.47
CA ALA A 239 20.20 5.15 5.25
C ALA A 239 19.20 5.36 6.39
N THR A 240 17.93 5.02 6.18
CA THR A 240 16.88 5.13 7.20
C THR A 240 17.06 4.11 8.32
N LEU A 241 17.43 2.87 7.98
CA LEU A 241 17.62 1.78 8.95
C LEU A 241 18.98 1.85 9.65
N GLY A 242 20.02 2.37 9.00
CA GLY A 242 21.40 2.41 9.52
C GLY A 242 21.54 2.82 11.00
N PRO A 243 20.91 3.92 11.46
CA PRO A 243 20.95 4.34 12.86
C PRO A 243 20.39 3.33 13.88
N TYR A 244 19.57 2.36 13.44
CA TYR A 244 18.90 1.39 14.30
C TYR A 244 19.60 0.03 14.34
N LEU A 245 20.41 -0.31 13.33
CA LEU A 245 20.99 -1.63 13.15
C LEU A 245 22.33 -1.84 13.90
N GLY A 246 22.82 -0.80 14.59
CA GLY A 246 24.10 -0.83 15.30
C GLY A 246 25.30 -0.90 14.34
N ALA A 247 26.49 -0.51 14.83
CA ALA A 247 27.75 -0.71 14.11
C ALA A 247 28.19 -2.19 14.13
#